data_AF-C1FUH3-F1
#
_entry.id   AF-C1FUH3-F1
#
_cell.length_a   1.000
_cell.length_b   1.000
_cell.length_c   1.000
_cell.angle_alpha   90.00
_cell.angle_beta   90.00
_cell.angle_gamma   90.00
#
_symmetry.space_group_name_H-M   'P 1'
#
loop_
_entity.id
_entity.type
_entity.pdbx_description
1 polymer ?
#
loop_
_entity_poly.entity_id
_entity_poly.type
_entity_poly.pdbx_seq_one_letter_code
_entity_poly.pdbx_strand_id
1 'polypeptide(L)'
;MQTTTLNWDTVYAVPIDIVNEAIKFKHPTPEQFELLDGKYGDCKGSFQEWQIISGGDGGNIRLKIPIKNFKANVIGKYLSGTGGFESANLEIQVKLKYLPHFPKSKNKNEELVDLKIRTKSNNAEDPAIIIIPTSEDVKGFYFNEDVRSLLMTEDDQFIMNYFHRLIKEWLERNLYFFNYVFNTVNLNLYISNNEKWKWTKPSYVDYAYSEIDEDLSKSILGVLCMTDGRKGSKNQQQKIDPNAIPKTSQSGFLISEDRLLKNILLPTIPKKFPKSKGDEFEVVNQSAQGGTYSYILKLKEGKKINLDNINACGYTCTPYIQEMKVSLLGNYLRLESTTRVDLPLGVSSICETMCEYRFKLDKNDKGEQTIAYEQIGSPTNKQYTEKTQDVSFEIIKGLLIATLGFVLELVPGIGSFLAVALIGGTLVGSISLIPNFIENYNVNTAPSIDLSLENSVSEITWNSSDIFNLNYVALAGPLQLGGTLQVQNT
;
A
#
# COMPACT_ATOMS: atom_id res chain seq x y z
N MET A 1 3.18 -14.17 5.51
CA MET A 1 1.83 -13.74 5.94
C MET A 1 1.17 -13.08 4.75
N GLN A 2 -0.16 -13.13 4.65
CA GLN A 2 -0.86 -12.35 3.64
C GLN A 2 -1.03 -10.91 4.15
N THR A 3 -1.18 -9.97 3.22
CA THR A 3 -1.50 -8.58 3.47
C THR A 3 -2.54 -8.11 2.44
N THR A 4 -3.02 -6.89 2.56
CA THR A 4 -4.01 -6.33 1.64
C THR A 4 -3.85 -4.82 1.52
N THR A 5 -4.22 -4.28 0.37
CA THR A 5 -4.30 -2.83 0.17
C THR A 5 -5.63 -2.25 0.63
N LEU A 6 -6.58 -3.06 1.14
CA LEU A 6 -7.91 -2.60 1.58
C LEU A 6 -8.62 -1.73 0.52
N ASN A 7 -8.57 -2.18 -0.74
CA ASN A 7 -9.11 -1.53 -1.95
C ASN A 7 -8.40 -0.25 -2.40
N TRP A 8 -7.26 0.12 -1.80
CA TRP A 8 -6.35 1.10 -2.37
C TRP A 8 -5.52 0.49 -3.50
N ASP A 9 -4.99 1.33 -4.36
CA ASP A 9 -4.21 0.91 -5.53
C ASP A 9 -2.78 0.65 -5.13
N THR A 10 -2.24 1.57 -4.34
CA THR A 10 -0.94 1.43 -3.70
C THR A 10 -1.02 1.90 -2.25
N VAL A 11 -0.17 1.30 -1.42
CA VAL A 11 0.01 1.67 -0.01
C VAL A 11 1.51 1.74 0.27
N TYR A 12 2.00 2.88 0.73
CA TYR A 12 3.36 3.00 1.23
C TYR A 12 3.32 3.15 2.74
N ALA A 13 3.95 2.24 3.47
CA ALA A 13 3.99 2.16 4.92
C ALA A 13 5.40 2.38 5.47
N VAL A 14 5.51 3.17 6.54
CA VAL A 14 6.72 3.34 7.35
C VAL A 14 6.41 3.21 8.85
N PRO A 15 7.35 2.65 9.64
CA PRO A 15 7.28 2.62 11.09
C PRO A 15 7.22 4.01 11.73
N ILE A 16 6.54 4.11 12.86
CA ILE A 16 6.35 5.38 13.58
C ILE A 16 7.62 5.86 14.28
N ASP A 17 8.48 4.95 14.72
CA ASP A 17 9.78 5.30 15.29
C ASP A 17 10.63 6.11 14.29
N ILE A 18 10.67 5.71 13.01
CA ILE A 18 11.35 6.45 11.95
C ILE A 18 10.72 7.84 11.74
N VAL A 19 9.39 7.91 11.76
CA VAL A 19 8.69 9.20 11.66
C VAL A 19 9.06 10.11 12.85
N ASN A 20 9.19 9.55 14.04
CA ASN A 20 9.60 10.29 15.24
C ASN A 20 11.07 10.71 15.19
N GLU A 21 11.97 9.86 14.72
CA GLU A 21 13.37 10.21 14.47
C GLU A 21 13.47 11.38 13.49
N ALA A 22 12.65 11.36 12.45
CA ALA A 22 12.55 12.41 11.45
C ALA A 22 12.01 13.74 12.03
N ILE A 23 10.94 13.69 12.82
CA ILE A 23 10.41 14.88 13.54
C ILE A 23 11.51 15.46 14.43
N LYS A 24 12.17 14.61 15.22
CA LYS A 24 13.26 15.03 16.10
C LYS A 24 14.40 15.68 15.32
N PHE A 25 14.81 15.10 14.20
CA PHE A 25 15.89 15.63 13.38
C PHE A 25 15.55 17.00 12.76
N LYS A 26 14.30 17.20 12.32
CA LYS A 26 13.87 18.44 11.67
C LYS A 26 13.52 19.56 12.67
N HIS A 27 13.34 19.24 13.95
CA HIS A 27 13.00 20.18 15.02
C HIS A 27 11.83 21.15 14.66
N PRO A 28 10.67 20.65 14.22
CA PRO A 28 9.53 21.50 13.84
C PRO A 28 8.76 22.07 15.04
N THR A 29 9.10 21.65 16.26
CA THR A 29 8.39 22.02 17.49
C THR A 29 8.76 23.45 17.92
N PRO A 30 7.79 24.32 18.24
CA PRO A 30 8.09 25.61 18.86
C PRO A 30 8.68 25.42 20.26
N GLU A 31 9.86 25.99 20.52
CA GLU A 31 10.56 25.78 21.81
C GLU A 31 9.84 26.41 23.01
N GLN A 32 9.21 27.57 22.81
CA GLN A 32 8.53 28.33 23.85
C GLN A 32 7.10 28.67 23.44
N PHE A 33 6.23 28.81 24.43
CA PHE A 33 4.87 29.29 24.23
C PHE A 33 4.45 30.26 25.31
N GLU A 34 3.63 31.22 24.91
CA GLU A 34 2.96 32.18 25.77
C GLU A 34 1.56 32.46 25.23
N LEU A 35 0.57 32.41 26.12
CA LEU A 35 -0.81 32.81 25.91
C LEU A 35 -1.09 34.01 26.82
N LEU A 36 -1.37 35.15 26.21
CA LEU A 36 -1.86 36.35 26.89
C LEU A 36 -3.34 36.55 26.55
N ASP A 37 -4.09 37.08 27.51
CA ASP A 37 -5.51 37.37 27.39
C ASP A 37 -6.32 36.13 26.95
N GLY A 38 -5.96 34.97 27.51
CA GLY A 38 -6.70 33.73 27.27
C GLY A 38 -8.05 33.75 27.97
N LYS A 39 -9.00 32.97 27.45
CA LYS A 39 -10.37 32.89 28.00
C LYS A 39 -10.39 32.47 29.47
N TYR A 40 -9.39 31.69 29.89
CA TYR A 40 -9.24 31.17 31.25
C TYR A 40 -8.06 31.79 32.00
N GLY A 41 -7.48 32.87 31.47
CA GLY A 41 -6.28 33.52 31.98
C GLY A 41 -5.06 33.34 31.07
N ASP A 42 -3.86 33.47 31.64
CA ASP A 42 -2.60 33.54 30.90
C ASP A 42 -1.74 32.31 31.22
N CYS A 43 -0.91 31.88 30.27
CA CYS A 43 0.08 30.84 30.54
C CYS A 43 1.35 31.00 29.72
N LYS A 44 2.44 30.39 30.21
CA LYS A 44 3.68 30.25 29.46
C LYS A 44 4.45 29.01 29.86
N GLY A 45 5.32 28.56 28.97
CA GLY A 45 6.19 27.42 29.21
C GLY A 45 7.11 27.16 28.03
N SER A 46 7.74 25.99 28.08
CA SER A 46 8.60 25.49 27.00
C SER A 46 8.13 24.09 26.59
N PHE A 47 8.13 23.83 25.30
CA PHE A 47 7.95 22.47 24.79
C PHE A 47 9.32 21.81 24.60
N GLN A 48 9.35 20.49 24.75
CA GLN A 48 10.39 19.67 24.12
C GLN A 48 9.81 19.02 22.86
N GLU A 49 10.63 18.31 22.08
CA GLU A 49 10.21 17.61 20.88
C GLU A 49 8.91 16.82 21.06
N TRP A 50 7.96 17.10 20.15
CA TRP A 50 6.72 16.34 20.05
C TRP A 50 7.01 15.01 19.35
N GLN A 51 6.29 13.97 19.74
CA GLN A 51 6.43 12.65 19.13
C GLN A 51 5.06 11.96 19.01
N ILE A 52 4.89 11.17 17.96
CA ILE A 52 3.76 10.26 17.83
C ILE A 52 3.90 9.14 18.86
N ILE A 53 2.79 8.78 19.50
CA ILE A 53 2.68 7.68 20.45
C ILE A 53 1.56 6.72 20.04
N SER A 54 1.47 5.58 20.74
CA SER A 54 0.35 4.65 20.60
C SER A 54 -0.99 5.29 21.01
N GLY A 55 -2.08 4.65 20.61
CA GLY A 55 -3.47 5.02 20.80
C GLY A 55 -4.14 5.68 19.59
N GLY A 56 -3.47 5.72 18.44
CA GLY A 56 -4.03 6.19 17.16
C GLY A 56 -4.74 5.07 16.37
N ASP A 57 -5.59 5.45 15.42
CA ASP A 57 -6.17 4.54 14.42
C ASP A 57 -6.73 5.33 13.24
N GLY A 58 -6.50 4.83 12.03
CA GLY A 58 -6.92 5.47 10.78
C GLY A 58 -6.40 6.90 10.67
N GLY A 59 -7.30 7.87 10.52
CA GLY A 59 -6.92 9.29 10.47
C GLY A 59 -6.53 9.92 11.81
N ASN A 60 -6.67 9.23 12.94
CA ASN A 60 -6.36 9.78 14.26
C ASN A 60 -4.91 9.49 14.65
N ILE A 61 -4.16 10.56 14.93
CA ILE A 61 -2.77 10.48 15.39
C ILE A 61 -2.72 10.97 16.82
N ARG A 62 -2.10 10.19 17.72
CA ARG A 62 -1.77 10.66 19.08
C ARG A 62 -0.36 11.23 19.14
N LEU A 63 -0.22 12.35 19.81
CA LEU A 63 1.05 13.02 20.05
C LEU A 63 1.26 13.17 21.56
N LYS A 64 2.48 12.87 21.99
CA LYS A 64 3.00 13.26 23.30
C LYS A 64 3.73 14.59 23.17
N ILE A 65 3.35 15.55 24.01
CA ILE A 65 3.88 16.90 24.09
C ILE A 65 4.53 17.06 25.47
N PRO A 66 5.86 16.91 25.59
CA PRO A 66 6.55 17.19 26.83
C PRO A 66 6.62 18.70 27.07
N ILE A 67 6.18 19.14 28.25
CA ILE A 67 6.12 20.55 28.66
C ILE A 67 7.04 20.74 29.85
N LYS A 68 7.80 21.83 29.85
CA LYS A 68 8.67 22.26 30.95
C LYS A 68 8.37 23.68 31.40
N ASN A 69 8.58 23.93 32.69
CA ASN A 69 8.47 25.24 33.34
C ASN A 69 7.13 25.93 33.07
N PHE A 70 6.04 25.18 33.11
CA PHE A 70 4.71 25.72 32.86
C PHE A 70 4.30 26.62 34.03
N LYS A 71 3.80 27.81 33.69
CA LYS A 71 3.26 28.78 34.64
C LYS A 71 1.96 29.32 34.09
N ALA A 72 0.95 29.43 34.94
CA ALA A 72 -0.37 29.94 34.58
C ALA A 72 -0.87 30.93 35.63
N ASN A 73 -1.55 31.96 35.15
CA ASN A 73 -2.45 32.79 35.94
C ASN A 73 -3.87 32.41 35.53
N VAL A 74 -4.57 31.66 36.37
CA VAL A 74 -5.93 31.20 36.10
C VAL A 74 -6.91 32.28 36.53
N ILE A 75 -7.80 32.67 35.63
CA ILE A 75 -8.88 33.61 35.91
C ILE A 75 -10.20 32.90 35.60
N GLY A 76 -10.99 32.66 36.63
CA GLY A 76 -12.22 31.90 36.52
C GLY A 76 -13.22 32.20 37.63
N LYS A 77 -14.51 31.97 37.32
CA LYS A 77 -15.61 32.16 38.28
C LYS A 77 -15.47 31.30 39.54
N TYR A 78 -14.88 30.10 39.39
CA TYR A 78 -14.78 29.09 40.44
C TYR A 78 -13.35 28.85 40.93
N LEU A 79 -12.35 29.29 40.17
CA LEU A 79 -10.92 29.13 40.49
C LEU A 79 -10.19 30.36 39.96
N SER A 80 -9.41 31.01 40.82
CA SER A 80 -8.50 32.09 40.43
C SER A 80 -7.23 32.00 41.26
N GLY A 81 -6.08 32.24 40.62
CA GLY A 81 -4.79 32.14 41.28
C GLY A 81 -3.67 31.84 40.30
N THR A 82 -2.46 31.69 40.84
CA THR A 82 -1.26 31.40 40.03
C THR A 82 -0.73 30.01 40.33
N GLY A 83 -0.30 29.29 39.31
CA GLY A 83 0.25 27.94 39.50
C GLY A 83 1.05 27.45 38.32
N GLY A 84 1.42 26.18 38.35
CA GLY A 84 2.24 25.59 37.31
C GLY A 84 2.79 24.22 37.66
N PHE A 85 3.75 23.78 36.85
CA PHE A 85 4.53 22.56 37.07
C PHE A 85 5.92 22.67 36.44
N GLU A 86 6.88 21.93 36.97
CA GLU A 86 8.24 21.85 36.43
C GLU A 86 8.27 21.07 35.13
N SER A 87 7.62 19.90 35.08
CA SER A 87 7.48 19.11 33.86
C SER A 87 6.20 18.29 33.85
N ALA A 88 5.59 18.13 32.68
CA ALA A 88 4.49 17.21 32.46
C ALA A 88 4.49 16.71 31.01
N ASN A 89 3.82 15.58 30.77
CA ASN A 89 3.57 15.06 29.43
C ASN A 89 2.09 15.28 29.10
N LEU A 90 1.79 16.10 28.10
CA LEU A 90 0.44 16.26 27.59
C LEU A 90 0.23 15.31 26.41
N GLU A 91 -0.86 14.55 26.42
CA GLU A 91 -1.30 13.78 25.26
C GLU A 91 -2.39 14.52 24.50
N ILE A 92 -2.22 14.60 23.19
CA ILE A 92 -3.25 15.14 22.29
C ILE A 92 -3.52 14.17 21.14
N GLN A 93 -4.74 14.19 20.64
CA GLN A 93 -5.11 13.57 19.38
C GLN A 93 -5.34 14.66 18.33
N VAL A 94 -4.73 14.48 17.17
CA VAL A 94 -4.86 15.34 16.00
C VAL A 94 -5.22 14.52 14.77
N LYS A 95 -5.59 15.22 13.70
CA LYS A 95 -5.69 14.64 12.36
C LYS A 95 -4.69 15.32 11.44
N LEU A 96 -4.23 14.60 10.44
CA LEU A 96 -3.43 15.14 9.34
C LEU A 96 -4.32 15.48 8.14
N LYS A 97 -3.76 16.27 7.22
CA LYS A 97 -4.39 16.64 5.95
C LYS A 97 -3.34 16.90 4.89
N TYR A 98 -3.62 16.46 3.67
CA TYR A 98 -2.85 16.88 2.49
C TYR A 98 -3.18 18.32 2.10
N LEU A 99 -2.15 19.14 1.99
CA LEU A 99 -2.20 20.54 1.58
C LEU A 99 -1.32 20.74 0.35
N PRO A 100 -1.60 21.71 -0.54
CA PRO A 100 -0.70 22.00 -1.66
C PRO A 100 0.73 22.30 -1.18
N HIS A 101 1.72 21.68 -1.83
CA HIS A 101 3.13 21.86 -1.51
C HIS A 101 3.56 23.32 -1.73
N PHE A 102 4.48 23.80 -0.88
CA PHE A 102 5.03 25.14 -0.98
C PHE A 102 6.57 25.14 -0.79
N PRO A 103 7.33 25.81 -1.67
CA PRO A 103 6.89 26.55 -2.85
C PRO A 103 6.31 25.63 -3.93
N LYS A 104 5.39 26.15 -4.75
CA LYS A 104 4.83 25.36 -5.86
C LYS A 104 5.95 24.87 -6.79
N SER A 105 5.86 23.62 -7.24
CA SER A 105 6.80 23.08 -8.22
C SER A 105 6.84 23.96 -9.47
N LYS A 106 8.05 24.15 -10.02
CA LYS A 106 8.23 24.81 -11.32
C LYS A 106 7.80 23.90 -12.47
N ASN A 107 7.76 22.60 -12.25
CA ASN A 107 7.32 21.62 -13.23
C ASN A 107 5.79 21.62 -13.30
N LYS A 108 5.23 21.99 -14.45
CA LYS A 108 3.77 22.04 -14.66
C LYS A 108 3.11 20.67 -14.66
N ASN A 109 3.90 19.60 -14.79
CA ASN A 109 3.40 18.23 -14.79
C ASN A 109 3.38 17.60 -13.39
N GLU A 110 3.83 18.33 -12.37
CA GLU A 110 3.81 17.89 -10.97
C GLU A 110 2.75 18.65 -10.19
N GLU A 111 1.97 17.92 -9.41
CA GLU A 111 1.06 18.51 -8.43
C GLU A 111 1.38 17.93 -7.06
N LEU A 112 2.38 18.53 -6.42
CA LEU A 112 2.85 18.08 -5.12
C LEU A 112 1.88 18.49 -4.00
N VAL A 113 1.59 17.56 -3.09
CA VAL A 113 0.84 17.80 -1.86
C VAL A 113 1.60 17.28 -0.65
N ASP A 114 1.58 18.04 0.44
CA ASP A 114 2.25 17.74 1.70
C ASP A 114 1.25 17.25 2.75
N LEU A 115 1.55 16.14 3.41
CA LEU A 115 0.83 15.70 4.59
C LEU A 115 1.31 16.50 5.80
N LYS A 116 0.41 17.28 6.42
CA LYS A 116 0.69 18.10 7.61
C LYS A 116 -0.39 17.91 8.66
N ILE A 117 -0.12 18.35 9.90
CA ILE A 117 -1.16 18.45 10.92
C ILE A 117 -2.28 19.38 10.41
N ARG A 118 -3.54 18.95 10.60
CA ARG A 118 -4.71 19.77 10.32
C ARG A 118 -4.90 20.79 11.44
N THR A 119 -4.65 22.05 11.13
CA THR A 119 -4.63 23.15 12.12
C THR A 119 -5.98 23.82 12.38
N LYS A 120 -7.01 23.54 11.56
CA LYS A 120 -8.34 24.15 11.67
C LYS A 120 -9.45 23.13 11.42
N SER A 121 -10.56 23.30 12.13
CA SER A 121 -11.82 22.60 11.87
C SER A 121 -13.01 23.53 12.12
N ASN A 122 -14.01 23.45 11.24
CA ASN A 122 -15.29 24.13 11.41
C ASN A 122 -16.37 23.19 11.96
N ASN A 123 -16.03 21.91 12.19
CA ASN A 123 -16.94 20.91 12.75
C ASN A 123 -16.59 20.67 14.22
N ALA A 124 -17.53 20.98 15.12
CA ALA A 124 -17.35 20.80 16.56
C ALA A 124 -17.22 19.32 16.98
N GLU A 125 -17.80 18.40 16.21
CA GLU A 125 -17.68 16.95 16.43
C GLU A 125 -16.35 16.38 15.89
N ASP A 126 -15.62 17.17 15.11
CA ASP A 126 -14.31 16.81 14.55
C ASP A 126 -13.30 17.95 14.77
N PRO A 127 -12.97 18.30 16.03
CA PRO A 127 -12.08 19.41 16.33
C PRO A 127 -10.65 19.15 15.81
N ALA A 128 -9.88 20.23 15.60
CA ALA A 128 -8.49 20.11 15.14
C ALA A 128 -7.60 19.37 16.16
N ILE A 129 -7.88 19.55 17.45
CA ILE A 129 -7.15 18.99 18.58
C ILE A 129 -8.14 18.48 19.62
N ILE A 130 -7.86 17.29 20.15
CA ILE A 130 -8.50 16.74 21.35
C ILE A 130 -7.40 16.53 22.38
N ILE A 131 -7.60 17.01 23.62
CA ILE A 131 -6.70 16.65 24.73
C ILE A 131 -7.15 15.31 25.29
N ILE A 132 -6.22 14.38 25.44
CA ILE A 132 -6.41 13.14 26.18
C ILE A 132 -5.99 13.45 27.63
N PRO A 133 -6.91 13.48 28.60
CA PRO A 133 -6.56 13.80 29.98
C PRO A 133 -5.65 12.71 30.54
N THR A 134 -4.40 13.07 30.83
CA THR A 134 -3.47 12.23 31.58
C THR A 134 -2.91 13.05 32.73
N SER A 135 -2.77 12.41 33.90
CA SER A 135 -2.14 13.01 35.09
C SER A 135 -0.85 12.30 35.46
N GLU A 136 -0.36 11.42 34.59
CA GLU A 136 0.90 10.71 34.79
C GLU A 136 2.08 11.65 34.49
N ASP A 137 3.19 11.46 35.22
CA ASP A 137 4.46 12.18 35.05
C ASP A 137 4.48 13.70 35.35
N VAL A 138 3.47 14.26 36.02
CA VAL A 138 3.54 15.66 36.47
C VAL A 138 4.54 15.81 37.63
N LYS A 139 5.54 16.69 37.47
CA LYS A 139 6.55 17.00 38.50
C LYS A 139 6.52 18.47 38.88
N GLY A 140 6.71 18.74 40.17
CA GLY A 140 6.79 20.10 40.69
C GLY A 140 5.48 20.89 40.55
N PHE A 141 4.33 20.21 40.64
CA PHE A 141 3.02 20.87 40.62
C PHE A 141 2.88 21.85 41.79
N TYR A 142 2.31 23.02 41.54
CA TYR A 142 1.95 23.99 42.57
C TYR A 142 0.78 24.87 42.12
N PHE A 143 0.00 25.36 43.08
CA PHE A 143 -1.04 26.35 42.87
C PHE A 143 -1.22 27.21 44.11
N ASN A 144 -1.27 28.53 43.92
CA ASN A 144 -1.48 29.53 44.96
C ASN A 144 -2.81 30.23 44.65
N GLU A 145 -3.85 29.90 45.42
CA GLU A 145 -5.18 30.49 45.29
C GLU A 145 -5.20 31.96 45.71
N ASP A 146 -5.88 32.79 44.92
CA ASP A 146 -6.32 34.11 45.39
C ASP A 146 -7.53 33.89 46.31
N VAL A 147 -7.47 34.46 47.53
CA VAL A 147 -8.32 34.18 48.71
C VAL A 147 -9.83 34.51 48.51
N ARG A 148 -10.51 33.92 47.53
CA ARG A 148 -11.95 34.07 47.27
C ARG A 148 -12.70 32.76 46.99
N SER A 149 -12.07 31.60 46.99
CA SER A 149 -12.74 30.28 46.93
C SER A 149 -12.91 29.68 48.33
N LEU A 150 -13.95 30.12 49.03
CA LEU A 150 -14.50 29.34 50.14
C LEU A 150 -15.15 28.08 49.53
N LEU A 151 -14.64 26.90 49.89
CA LEU A 151 -15.14 25.53 49.61
C LEU A 151 -14.55 24.85 48.35
N MET A 152 -13.47 24.08 48.52
CA MET A 152 -13.40 22.61 48.34
C MET A 152 -11.92 22.16 48.25
N THR A 153 -11.54 21.24 49.13
CA THR A 153 -10.22 20.58 49.18
C THR A 153 -10.11 19.40 48.21
N GLU A 154 -10.63 19.57 47.00
CA GLU A 154 -10.54 18.61 45.88
C GLU A 154 -9.97 19.38 44.69
N ASP A 155 -8.97 18.96 43.94
CA ASP A 155 -8.05 17.83 43.92
C ASP A 155 -7.10 18.28 42.78
N ASP A 156 -5.79 18.07 42.81
CA ASP A 156 -4.84 18.64 41.82
C ASP A 156 -5.30 18.44 40.34
N GLN A 157 -6.07 17.38 40.08
CA GLN A 157 -6.76 17.12 38.80
C GLN A 157 -7.69 18.24 38.33
N PHE A 158 -8.46 18.87 39.23
CA PHE A 158 -9.36 19.97 38.87
C PHE A 158 -8.57 21.20 38.39
N ILE A 159 -7.47 21.52 39.05
CA ILE A 159 -6.56 22.61 38.66
C ILE A 159 -5.86 22.26 37.35
N MET A 160 -5.38 21.01 37.21
CA MET A 160 -4.79 20.51 35.97
C MET A 160 -5.74 20.62 34.78
N ASN A 161 -7.05 20.45 34.98
CA ASN A 161 -8.04 20.67 33.92
C ASN A 161 -8.08 22.13 33.42
N TYR A 162 -7.85 23.12 34.30
CA TYR A 162 -7.69 24.51 33.85
C TYR A 162 -6.39 24.73 33.09
N PHE A 163 -5.28 24.11 33.54
CA PHE A 163 -4.01 24.17 32.81
C PHE A 163 -4.14 23.55 31.42
N HIS A 164 -4.79 22.38 31.30
CA HIS A 164 -5.11 21.75 30.02
C HIS A 164 -5.95 22.66 29.12
N ARG A 165 -6.93 23.39 29.66
CA ARG A 165 -7.74 24.35 28.87
C ARG A 165 -6.90 25.50 28.33
N LEU A 166 -5.99 26.06 29.13
CA LEU A 166 -5.08 27.11 28.69
C LEU A 166 -4.12 26.62 27.60
N ILE A 167 -3.52 25.44 27.80
CA ILE A 167 -2.63 24.84 26.79
C ILE A 167 -3.42 24.51 25.51
N LYS A 168 -4.64 23.98 25.64
CA LYS A 168 -5.54 23.72 24.50
C LYS A 168 -5.81 24.99 23.71
N GLU A 169 -6.13 26.08 24.41
CA GLU A 169 -6.42 27.37 23.79
C GLU A 169 -5.21 27.91 23.03
N TRP A 170 -4.00 27.77 23.60
CA TRP A 170 -2.78 28.11 22.89
C TRP A 170 -2.60 27.25 21.65
N LEU A 171 -2.74 25.92 21.77
CA LEU A 171 -2.59 24.99 20.65
C LEU A 171 -3.61 25.28 19.53
N GLU A 172 -4.88 25.52 19.85
CA GLU A 172 -5.91 25.86 18.85
C GLU A 172 -5.59 27.14 18.07
N ARG A 173 -4.90 28.10 18.71
CA ARG A 173 -4.47 29.33 18.07
C ARG A 173 -3.17 29.17 17.29
N ASN A 174 -2.29 28.24 17.68
CA ASN A 174 -0.87 28.25 17.29
C ASN A 174 -0.35 26.93 16.71
N LEU A 175 -1.20 25.92 16.49
CA LEU A 175 -0.79 24.60 15.99
C LEU A 175 -0.02 24.67 14.66
N TYR A 176 -0.22 25.72 13.87
CA TYR A 176 0.48 25.95 12.62
C TYR A 176 1.99 26.20 12.77
N PHE A 177 2.48 26.52 13.98
CA PHE A 177 3.93 26.57 14.23
C PHE A 177 4.58 25.20 14.17
N PHE A 178 3.84 24.12 14.47
CA PHE A 178 4.29 22.76 14.17
C PHE A 178 4.19 22.51 12.66
N ASN A 179 5.16 23.01 11.91
CA ASN A 179 5.19 22.96 10.45
C ASN A 179 6.03 21.79 9.94
N TYR A 180 5.67 20.59 10.35
CA TYR A 180 6.29 19.35 9.86
C TYR A 180 5.55 18.79 8.65
N VAL A 181 6.30 18.34 7.63
CA VAL A 181 5.78 17.60 6.48
C VAL A 181 6.05 16.11 6.73
N PHE A 182 5.00 15.31 6.93
CA PHE A 182 5.13 13.87 7.17
C PHE A 182 5.45 13.09 5.91
N ASN A 183 4.97 13.55 4.77
CA ASN A 183 5.39 13.11 3.44
C ASN A 183 4.90 14.12 2.40
N THR A 184 5.49 14.05 1.22
CA THR A 184 5.05 14.76 0.02
C THR A 184 4.66 13.72 -1.04
N VAL A 185 3.54 13.94 -1.71
CA VAL A 185 3.04 13.07 -2.78
C VAL A 185 2.87 13.87 -4.05
N ASN A 186 3.35 13.33 -5.17
CA ASN A 186 3.08 13.88 -6.49
C ASN A 186 1.75 13.33 -7.04
N LEU A 187 0.72 14.17 -7.01
CA LEU A 187 -0.55 13.88 -7.65
C LEU A 187 -0.39 14.10 -9.15
N ASN A 188 -0.30 13.00 -9.88
CA ASN A 188 -0.28 13.02 -11.32
C ASN A 188 -1.74 13.21 -11.79
N LEU A 189 -2.28 14.44 -11.74
CA LEU A 189 -3.68 14.69 -12.12
C LEU A 189 -3.90 14.72 -13.64
N TYR A 190 -2.83 14.92 -14.42
CA TYR A 190 -2.87 15.03 -15.88
C TYR A 190 -2.16 13.85 -16.54
N ILE A 191 -2.64 12.62 -16.30
CA ILE A 191 -2.01 11.43 -16.87
C ILE A 191 -2.57 11.17 -18.27
N SER A 192 -1.72 11.25 -19.29
CA SER A 192 -2.10 10.87 -20.65
C SER A 192 -2.40 9.37 -20.74
N ASN A 193 -3.36 8.96 -21.58
CA ASN A 193 -3.67 7.54 -21.76
C ASN A 193 -2.53 6.70 -22.34
N ASN A 194 -1.47 7.34 -22.85
CA ASN A 194 -0.33 6.68 -23.47
C ASN A 194 0.86 6.53 -22.50
N GLU A 195 0.72 6.97 -21.25
CA GLU A 195 1.80 6.96 -20.28
C GLU A 195 1.95 5.57 -19.64
N LYS A 196 3.13 4.98 -19.80
CA LYS A 196 3.49 3.63 -19.35
C LYS A 196 3.11 3.41 -17.88
N TRP A 197 3.50 4.34 -17.01
CA TRP A 197 3.34 4.19 -15.57
C TRP A 197 2.06 4.78 -14.98
N LYS A 198 1.07 5.10 -15.83
CA LYS A 198 -0.20 5.68 -15.39
C LYS A 198 -0.89 4.90 -14.26
N TRP A 199 -0.75 3.58 -14.29
CA TRP A 199 -1.41 2.66 -13.36
C TRP A 199 -0.79 2.61 -11.95
N THR A 200 0.43 3.12 -11.75
CA THR A 200 1.08 3.26 -10.44
C THR A 200 1.11 4.69 -9.92
N LYS A 201 0.91 5.67 -10.80
CA LYS A 201 1.00 7.09 -10.44
C LYS A 201 -0.20 7.58 -9.62
N PRO A 202 0.01 8.16 -8.43
CA PRO A 202 -1.07 8.66 -7.57
C PRO A 202 -1.94 9.71 -8.26
N SER A 203 -3.26 9.57 -8.17
CA SER A 203 -4.26 10.55 -8.62
C SER A 203 -5.20 11.00 -7.50
N TYR A 204 -5.22 10.26 -6.40
CA TYR A 204 -5.90 10.62 -5.17
C TYR A 204 -5.10 10.02 -4.01
N VAL A 205 -5.01 10.75 -2.90
CA VAL A 205 -4.21 10.37 -1.75
C VAL A 205 -4.96 10.54 -0.45
N ASP A 206 -4.73 9.63 0.47
CA ASP A 206 -5.12 9.68 1.88
C ASP A 206 -3.97 9.12 2.73
N TYR A 207 -4.17 9.05 4.04
CA TYR A 207 -3.21 8.47 4.97
C TYR A 207 -3.94 7.63 6.01
N ALA A 208 -3.21 6.76 6.68
CA ALA A 208 -3.71 6.13 7.89
C ALA A 208 -2.56 5.81 8.85
N TYR A 209 -2.92 5.71 10.11
CA TYR A 209 -2.12 5.13 11.17
C TYR A 209 -2.68 3.75 11.52
N SER A 210 -1.79 2.79 11.76
CA SER A 210 -2.15 1.48 12.30
C SER A 210 -1.25 1.17 13.49
N GLU A 211 -1.85 1.01 14.65
CA GLU A 211 -1.15 0.50 15.83
C GLU A 211 -0.89 -0.99 15.69
N ILE A 212 0.29 -1.43 16.17
CA ILE A 212 0.63 -2.85 16.28
C ILE A 212 1.28 -3.08 17.63
N ASP A 213 0.63 -3.88 18.48
CA ASP A 213 1.13 -4.33 19.79
C ASP A 213 1.63 -3.20 20.72
N GLU A 214 1.07 -1.98 20.63
CA GLU A 214 1.55 -0.78 21.34
C GLU A 214 3.05 -0.45 21.10
N ASP A 215 3.64 -1.01 20.05
CA ASP A 215 5.06 -0.91 19.73
C ASP A 215 5.26 0.07 18.55
N LEU A 216 5.96 1.18 18.78
CA LEU A 216 6.17 2.22 17.76
C LEU A 216 7.08 1.77 16.60
N SER A 217 7.94 0.77 16.84
CA SER A 217 8.79 0.20 15.79
C SER A 217 8.03 -0.72 14.82
N LYS A 218 6.83 -1.15 15.24
CA LYS A 218 5.92 -1.95 14.42
C LYS A 218 4.75 -1.13 13.90
N SER A 219 4.22 -0.21 14.71
CA SER A 219 3.12 0.67 14.35
C SER A 219 3.49 1.49 13.12
N ILE A 220 2.51 1.77 12.28
CA ILE A 220 2.74 2.22 10.90
C ILE A 220 2.00 3.52 10.64
N LEU A 221 2.68 4.47 10.00
CA LEU A 221 2.04 5.54 9.23
C LEU A 221 2.15 5.16 7.75
N GLY A 222 1.05 5.31 7.00
CA GLY A 222 1.07 4.99 5.58
C GLY A 222 0.32 5.98 4.72
N VAL A 223 0.79 6.07 3.48
CA VAL A 223 0.20 6.82 2.37
C VAL A 223 -0.64 5.86 1.55
N LEU A 224 -1.90 6.22 1.36
CA LEU A 224 -2.90 5.43 0.68
C LEU A 224 -3.23 6.12 -0.65
N CYS A 225 -3.01 5.45 -1.78
CA CYS A 225 -3.22 6.08 -3.09
C CYS A 225 -4.23 5.32 -3.95
N MET A 226 -5.03 6.09 -4.67
CA MET A 226 -5.63 5.65 -5.93
C MET A 226 -4.78 6.18 -7.08
N THR A 227 -4.78 5.47 -8.20
CA THR A 227 -3.92 5.77 -9.37
C THR A 227 -4.74 5.90 -10.65
N ASP A 228 -4.12 6.23 -11.79
CA ASP A 228 -4.77 6.23 -13.12
C ASP A 228 -6.02 7.13 -13.21
N GLY A 229 -6.02 8.26 -12.49
CA GLY A 229 -7.16 9.18 -12.43
C GLY A 229 -8.34 8.70 -11.56
N ARG A 230 -8.20 7.55 -10.87
CA ARG A 230 -9.20 7.08 -9.91
C ARG A 230 -9.26 8.00 -8.69
N LYS A 231 -10.45 8.07 -8.09
CA LYS A 231 -10.71 8.78 -6.83
C LYS A 231 -11.05 7.78 -5.73
N GLY A 232 -10.84 8.18 -4.48
CA GLY A 232 -11.36 7.45 -3.34
C GLY A 232 -12.89 7.37 -3.36
N SER A 233 -13.42 6.26 -2.87
CA SER A 233 -14.84 5.99 -2.70
C SER A 233 -15.09 5.39 -1.31
N LYS A 234 -16.36 5.14 -0.96
CA LYS A 234 -16.73 4.47 0.29
C LYS A 234 -16.14 3.06 0.48
N ASN A 235 -15.58 2.46 -0.58
CA ASN A 235 -14.99 1.12 -0.52
C ASN A 235 -13.52 1.15 -0.04
N GLN A 236 -12.86 2.30 -0.09
CA GLN A 236 -11.51 2.48 0.42
C GLN A 236 -11.60 2.74 1.93
N GLN A 237 -10.95 1.89 2.73
CA GLN A 237 -10.90 2.07 4.18
C GLN A 237 -9.68 2.91 4.55
N GLN A 238 -9.83 3.92 5.41
CA GLN A 238 -8.71 4.68 5.94
C GLN A 238 -7.97 3.87 7.02
N LYS A 239 -7.32 2.78 6.59
CA LYS A 239 -6.64 1.79 7.43
C LYS A 239 -5.50 1.14 6.64
N ILE A 240 -4.50 0.64 7.35
CA ILE A 240 -3.37 -0.11 6.79
C ILE A 240 -3.40 -1.53 7.37
N ASP A 241 -3.06 -2.51 6.54
CA ASP A 241 -2.86 -3.87 7.01
C ASP A 241 -1.56 -3.94 7.86
N PRO A 242 -1.57 -4.52 9.07
CA PRO A 242 -0.39 -4.64 9.92
C PRO A 242 0.81 -5.33 9.27
N ASN A 243 0.60 -6.15 8.23
CA ASN A 243 1.66 -6.85 7.50
C ASN A 243 2.11 -6.10 6.24
N ALA A 244 1.75 -4.83 6.06
CA ALA A 244 2.13 -4.04 4.88
C ALA A 244 3.66 -3.91 4.73
N ILE A 245 4.40 -3.93 5.84
CA ILE A 245 5.87 -3.95 5.86
C ILE A 245 6.34 -5.41 6.01
N PRO A 246 7.16 -5.92 5.07
CA PRO A 246 7.79 -7.23 5.24
C PRO A 246 8.67 -7.27 6.49
N LYS A 247 8.65 -8.39 7.22
CA LYS A 247 9.41 -8.55 8.48
C LYS A 247 10.92 -8.30 8.36
N THR A 248 11.50 -8.47 7.17
CA THR A 248 12.93 -8.27 6.88
C THR A 248 13.25 -6.87 6.38
N SER A 249 12.25 -5.99 6.33
CA SER A 249 12.34 -4.66 5.74
C SER A 249 11.94 -3.60 6.77
N GLN A 250 12.43 -2.38 6.56
CA GLN A 250 12.12 -1.25 7.41
C GLN A 250 10.86 -0.53 6.94
N SER A 251 10.57 -0.56 5.65
CA SER A 251 9.39 0.06 5.04
C SER A 251 8.80 -0.85 3.97
N GLY A 252 7.53 -0.63 3.62
CA GLY A 252 6.79 -1.48 2.70
C GLY A 252 5.99 -0.70 1.68
N PHE A 253 5.97 -1.15 0.45
CA PHE A 253 5.15 -0.60 -0.62
C PHE A 253 4.33 -1.71 -1.27
N LEU A 254 3.01 -1.56 -1.27
CA LEU A 254 2.06 -2.52 -1.81
C LEU A 254 1.50 -2.01 -3.13
N ILE A 255 1.32 -2.92 -4.08
CA ILE A 255 0.56 -2.72 -5.31
C ILE A 255 -0.57 -3.73 -5.36
N SER A 256 -1.80 -3.26 -5.51
CA SER A 256 -2.99 -4.10 -5.39
C SER A 256 -3.08 -5.19 -6.46
N GLU A 257 -3.70 -6.32 -6.10
CA GLU A 257 -3.95 -7.43 -7.02
C GLU A 257 -4.75 -6.97 -8.25
N ASP A 258 -5.75 -6.12 -8.04
CA ASP A 258 -6.56 -5.54 -9.11
C ASP A 258 -5.69 -4.85 -10.16
N ARG A 259 -4.72 -4.03 -9.71
CA ARG A 259 -3.80 -3.32 -10.59
C ARG A 259 -2.86 -4.26 -11.32
N LEU A 260 -2.24 -5.20 -10.63
CA LEU A 260 -1.36 -6.19 -11.25
C LEU A 260 -2.08 -7.00 -12.33
N LEU A 261 -3.29 -7.50 -12.02
CA LEU A 261 -4.04 -8.33 -12.94
C LEU A 261 -4.61 -7.52 -14.11
N LYS A 262 -5.22 -6.35 -13.87
CA LYS A 262 -5.86 -5.55 -14.93
C LYS A 262 -4.87 -4.77 -15.79
N ASN A 263 -3.88 -4.13 -15.17
CA ASN A 263 -2.99 -3.20 -15.86
C ASN A 263 -1.73 -3.86 -16.40
N ILE A 264 -1.27 -4.95 -15.77
CA ILE A 264 -0.08 -5.67 -16.23
C ILE A 264 -0.45 -6.98 -16.91
N LEU A 265 -1.13 -7.91 -16.23
CA LEU A 265 -1.26 -9.27 -16.74
C LEU A 265 -2.25 -9.38 -17.90
N LEU A 266 -3.48 -8.88 -17.72
CA LEU A 266 -4.55 -8.99 -18.71
C LEU A 266 -4.13 -8.49 -20.11
N PRO A 267 -3.48 -7.32 -20.27
CA PRO A 267 -3.10 -6.85 -21.59
C PRO A 267 -2.00 -7.68 -22.28
N THR A 268 -1.29 -8.54 -21.53
CA THR A 268 -0.26 -9.43 -22.09
C THR A 268 -0.85 -10.68 -22.73
N ILE A 269 -2.05 -11.09 -22.31
CA ILE A 269 -2.68 -12.32 -22.79
C ILE A 269 -2.92 -12.28 -24.31
N PRO A 270 -3.51 -11.21 -24.91
CA PRO A 270 -3.67 -11.14 -26.36
C PRO A 270 -2.34 -11.12 -27.14
N LYS A 271 -1.22 -10.78 -26.47
CA LYS A 271 0.11 -10.85 -27.10
C LYS A 271 0.61 -12.29 -27.20
N LYS A 272 0.35 -13.13 -26.19
CA LYS A 272 0.65 -14.58 -26.25
C LYS A 272 -0.30 -15.34 -27.15
N PHE A 273 -1.57 -14.95 -27.15
CA PHE A 273 -2.62 -15.58 -27.91
C PHE A 273 -3.22 -14.56 -28.89
N PRO A 274 -2.62 -14.38 -30.09
CA PRO A 274 -3.05 -13.38 -31.06
C PRO A 274 -4.50 -13.55 -31.53
N LYS A 275 -5.07 -14.75 -31.34
CA LYS A 275 -6.48 -15.06 -31.63
C LYS A 275 -7.44 -14.63 -30.52
N SER A 276 -6.95 -14.17 -29.37
CA SER A 276 -7.75 -13.59 -28.29
C SER A 276 -7.83 -12.08 -28.37
N LYS A 277 -8.95 -11.50 -27.95
CA LYS A 277 -9.19 -10.04 -27.96
C LYS A 277 -9.04 -9.38 -26.58
N GLY A 278 -8.76 -10.15 -25.53
CA GLY A 278 -8.60 -9.66 -24.15
C GLY A 278 -9.92 -9.32 -23.44
N ASP A 279 -10.93 -8.81 -24.15
CA ASP A 279 -12.29 -8.58 -23.62
C ASP A 279 -13.04 -9.89 -23.26
N GLU A 280 -12.50 -11.03 -23.69
CA GLU A 280 -12.92 -12.38 -23.33
C GLU A 280 -12.57 -12.71 -21.87
N PHE A 281 -11.70 -11.94 -21.24
CA PHE A 281 -11.30 -12.11 -19.86
C PHE A 281 -11.97 -11.09 -18.95
N GLU A 282 -11.99 -11.41 -17.66
CA GLU A 282 -12.39 -10.51 -16.60
C GLU A 282 -11.51 -10.67 -15.37
N VAL A 283 -11.33 -9.57 -14.66
CA VAL A 283 -10.75 -9.58 -13.31
C VAL A 283 -11.91 -9.42 -12.34
N VAL A 284 -12.16 -10.47 -11.57
CA VAL A 284 -13.26 -10.55 -10.59
C VAL A 284 -12.69 -10.66 -9.20
N ASN A 285 -13.38 -10.05 -8.23
CA ASN A 285 -13.14 -10.31 -6.82
C ASN A 285 -14.05 -11.46 -6.39
N GLN A 286 -13.47 -12.59 -6.01
CA GLN A 286 -14.20 -13.79 -5.63
C GLN A 286 -13.86 -14.14 -4.18
N SER A 287 -14.86 -14.60 -3.41
CA SER A 287 -14.55 -15.15 -2.09
C SER A 287 -13.84 -16.50 -2.24
N ALA A 288 -12.68 -16.61 -1.62
CA ALA A 288 -12.02 -17.87 -1.37
C ALA A 288 -12.70 -18.61 -0.21
N GLN A 289 -12.47 -19.92 -0.12
CA GLN A 289 -12.85 -20.70 1.07
C GLN A 289 -12.21 -20.06 2.31
N GLY A 290 -13.05 -19.69 3.28
CA GLY A 290 -12.63 -18.96 4.49
C GLY A 290 -13.06 -17.49 4.55
N GLY A 291 -13.77 -16.98 3.54
CA GLY A 291 -14.32 -15.61 3.54
C GLY A 291 -13.29 -14.53 3.17
N THR A 292 -12.06 -14.92 2.83
CA THR A 292 -11.05 -14.04 2.24
C THR A 292 -11.43 -13.72 0.80
N TYR A 293 -11.34 -12.46 0.42
CA TYR A 293 -11.58 -12.00 -0.94
C TYR A 293 -10.23 -11.95 -1.67
N SER A 294 -10.16 -12.53 -2.87
CA SER A 294 -8.98 -12.41 -3.74
C SER A 294 -9.38 -12.06 -5.17
N TYR A 295 -8.53 -11.32 -5.84
CA TYR A 295 -8.73 -11.00 -7.25
C TYR A 295 -8.22 -12.14 -8.12
N ILE A 296 -9.03 -12.49 -9.11
CA ILE A 296 -8.75 -13.56 -10.05
C ILE A 296 -8.94 -13.01 -11.45
N LEU A 297 -7.95 -13.22 -12.31
CA LEU A 297 -8.08 -13.01 -13.74
C LEU A 297 -8.54 -14.32 -14.38
N LYS A 298 -9.72 -14.34 -15.01
CA LYS A 298 -10.25 -15.55 -15.64
C LYS A 298 -10.83 -15.30 -17.02
N LEU A 299 -10.81 -16.34 -17.84
CA LEU A 299 -11.58 -16.39 -19.09
C LEU A 299 -13.07 -16.43 -18.74
N LYS A 300 -13.88 -15.59 -19.41
CA LYS A 300 -15.34 -15.55 -19.18
C LYS A 300 -15.98 -16.86 -19.60
N GLU A 301 -17.07 -17.22 -18.92
CA GLU A 301 -17.83 -18.42 -19.22
C GLU A 301 -18.30 -18.45 -20.69
N GLY A 302 -18.15 -19.60 -21.33
CA GLY A 302 -18.50 -19.82 -22.74
C GLY A 302 -17.55 -19.18 -23.76
N LYS A 303 -16.50 -18.46 -23.34
CA LYS A 303 -15.44 -18.01 -24.24
C LYS A 303 -14.38 -19.08 -24.42
N LYS A 304 -13.67 -19.02 -25.54
CA LYS A 304 -12.58 -19.94 -25.88
C LYS A 304 -11.49 -19.23 -26.62
N ILE A 305 -10.25 -19.64 -26.39
CA ILE A 305 -9.08 -19.10 -27.08
C ILE A 305 -8.55 -20.17 -28.01
N ASN A 306 -8.75 -19.96 -29.31
CA ASN A 306 -8.19 -20.88 -30.30
C ASN A 306 -6.67 -20.78 -30.29
N LEU A 307 -6.00 -21.93 -30.28
CA LEU A 307 -4.56 -22.05 -30.36
C LEU A 307 -4.13 -22.31 -31.81
N ASP A 308 -2.85 -22.54 -32.02
CA ASP A 308 -2.34 -22.92 -33.33
C ASP A 308 -2.72 -24.34 -33.69
N ASN A 309 -2.88 -24.57 -34.99
CA ASN A 309 -3.31 -25.86 -35.49
C ASN A 309 -2.24 -26.91 -35.22
N ILE A 310 -2.68 -28.09 -34.81
CA ILE A 310 -1.81 -29.27 -34.63
C ILE A 310 -2.22 -30.36 -35.60
N ASN A 311 -1.26 -31.14 -36.05
CA ASN A 311 -1.53 -32.36 -36.79
C ASN A 311 -1.56 -33.53 -35.80
N ALA A 312 -2.74 -34.09 -35.57
CA ALA A 312 -2.95 -35.26 -34.72
C ALA A 312 -3.60 -36.37 -35.54
N CYS A 313 -2.95 -37.54 -35.59
CA CYS A 313 -3.48 -38.73 -36.28
C CYS A 313 -3.87 -38.48 -37.76
N GLY A 314 -3.13 -37.64 -38.48
CA GLY A 314 -3.39 -37.32 -39.89
C GLY A 314 -4.48 -36.26 -40.11
N TYR A 315 -5.06 -35.71 -39.03
CA TYR A 315 -6.02 -34.61 -39.09
C TYR A 315 -5.41 -33.33 -38.54
N THR A 316 -5.76 -32.21 -39.17
CA THR A 316 -5.48 -30.89 -38.61
C THR A 316 -6.59 -30.53 -37.64
N CYS A 317 -6.24 -30.41 -36.37
CA CYS A 317 -7.13 -30.02 -35.28
C CYS A 317 -6.71 -28.64 -34.76
N THR A 318 -7.67 -27.86 -34.26
CA THR A 318 -7.40 -26.58 -33.60
C THR A 318 -7.70 -26.72 -32.11
N PRO A 319 -6.67 -26.93 -31.27
CA PRO A 319 -6.81 -26.87 -29.83
C PRO A 319 -7.37 -25.52 -29.39
N TYR A 320 -8.05 -25.49 -28.25
CA TYR A 320 -8.47 -24.26 -27.64
C TYR A 320 -8.39 -24.32 -26.13
N ILE A 321 -8.13 -23.17 -25.52
CA ILE A 321 -8.24 -23.00 -24.07
C ILE A 321 -9.72 -22.74 -23.78
N GLN A 322 -10.33 -23.67 -23.03
CA GLN A 322 -11.72 -23.61 -22.60
C GLN A 322 -11.85 -22.84 -21.28
N GLU A 323 -10.87 -22.98 -20.40
CA GLU A 323 -10.81 -22.28 -19.11
C GLU A 323 -9.38 -21.80 -18.86
N MET A 324 -9.25 -20.59 -18.34
CA MET A 324 -7.99 -20.06 -17.84
C MET A 324 -8.29 -19.22 -16.61
N LYS A 325 -7.49 -19.40 -15.57
CA LYS A 325 -7.61 -18.70 -14.31
C LYS A 325 -6.22 -18.41 -13.75
N VAL A 326 -5.97 -17.15 -13.44
CA VAL A 326 -4.76 -16.70 -12.74
C VAL A 326 -5.15 -16.10 -11.41
N SER A 327 -4.57 -16.61 -10.33
CA SER A 327 -4.83 -16.19 -8.97
C SER A 327 -3.52 -15.78 -8.29
N LEU A 328 -3.55 -14.71 -7.49
CA LEU A 328 -2.44 -14.30 -6.63
C LEU A 328 -2.72 -14.81 -5.22
N LEU A 329 -2.19 -15.99 -4.89
CA LEU A 329 -2.54 -16.73 -3.67
C LEU A 329 -1.45 -16.56 -2.61
N GLY A 330 -1.60 -15.53 -1.77
CA GLY A 330 -0.60 -15.21 -0.76
C GLY A 330 0.75 -14.97 -1.41
N ASN A 331 1.68 -15.90 -1.29
CA ASN A 331 3.06 -15.74 -1.78
C ASN A 331 3.39 -16.36 -3.14
N TYR A 332 2.39 -16.76 -3.92
CA TYR A 332 2.63 -17.27 -5.26
C TYR A 332 1.50 -16.92 -6.24
N LEU A 333 1.85 -16.88 -7.52
CA LEU A 333 0.93 -16.85 -8.64
C LEU A 333 0.57 -18.29 -8.99
N ARG A 334 -0.72 -18.60 -9.11
CA ARG A 334 -1.23 -19.87 -9.63
C ARG A 334 -1.93 -19.65 -10.96
N LEU A 335 -1.50 -20.40 -11.97
CA LEU A 335 -2.22 -20.57 -13.22
C LEU A 335 -2.94 -21.92 -13.19
N GLU A 336 -4.24 -21.89 -13.49
CA GLU A 336 -5.05 -23.06 -13.79
C GLU A 336 -5.57 -22.90 -15.23
N SER A 337 -5.46 -23.93 -16.06
CA SER A 337 -6.00 -23.89 -17.43
C SER A 337 -6.52 -25.24 -17.90
N THR A 338 -7.59 -25.22 -18.66
CA THR A 338 -8.18 -26.38 -19.32
C THR A 338 -8.05 -26.22 -20.83
N THR A 339 -7.20 -27.04 -21.44
CA THR A 339 -7.01 -27.07 -22.90
C THR A 339 -7.78 -28.26 -23.47
N ARG A 340 -8.51 -28.03 -24.55
CA ARG A 340 -9.31 -29.03 -25.24
C ARG A 340 -8.91 -29.13 -26.71
N VAL A 341 -8.85 -30.36 -27.21
CA VAL A 341 -8.69 -30.68 -28.63
C VAL A 341 -9.85 -31.56 -29.03
N ASP A 342 -10.70 -31.04 -29.92
CA ASP A 342 -11.74 -31.85 -30.55
C ASP A 342 -11.13 -32.65 -31.70
N LEU A 343 -11.28 -33.96 -31.62
CA LEU A 343 -10.75 -34.93 -32.56
C LEU A 343 -11.90 -35.57 -33.35
N PRO A 344 -11.60 -36.23 -34.48
CA PRO A 344 -12.63 -36.96 -35.23
C PRO A 344 -13.35 -38.02 -34.38
N LEU A 345 -14.49 -38.48 -34.90
CA LEU A 345 -15.33 -39.53 -34.27
C LEU A 345 -15.92 -39.14 -32.91
N GLY A 346 -16.08 -37.84 -32.65
CA GLY A 346 -16.72 -37.37 -31.42
C GLY A 346 -15.88 -37.58 -30.16
N VAL A 347 -14.57 -37.70 -30.31
CA VAL A 347 -13.62 -37.80 -29.20
C VAL A 347 -13.01 -36.42 -28.95
N SER A 348 -12.86 -36.04 -27.68
CA SER A 348 -12.12 -34.84 -27.31
C SER A 348 -11.07 -35.18 -26.27
N SER A 349 -9.84 -34.73 -26.48
CA SER A 349 -8.78 -34.81 -25.49
C SER A 349 -8.76 -33.52 -24.68
N ILE A 350 -8.76 -33.66 -23.36
CA ILE A 350 -8.80 -32.55 -22.42
C ILE A 350 -7.60 -32.67 -21.50
N CYS A 351 -6.97 -31.55 -21.22
CA CYS A 351 -5.94 -31.48 -20.19
C CYS A 351 -6.17 -30.27 -19.28
N GLU A 352 -6.23 -30.58 -17.99
CA GLU A 352 -6.20 -29.63 -16.89
C GLU A 352 -4.74 -29.50 -16.44
N THR A 353 -4.25 -28.26 -16.40
CA THR A 353 -2.89 -27.95 -15.94
C THR A 353 -2.94 -26.93 -14.82
N MET A 354 -2.07 -27.15 -13.82
CA MET A 354 -1.79 -26.19 -12.75
C MET A 354 -0.29 -25.91 -12.69
N CYS A 355 0.07 -24.63 -12.66
CA CYS A 355 1.44 -24.15 -12.45
C CYS A 355 1.48 -23.08 -11.37
N GLU A 356 2.54 -23.07 -10.57
CA GLU A 356 2.72 -22.13 -9.46
C GLU A 356 4.09 -21.44 -9.54
N TYR A 357 4.13 -20.13 -9.26
CA TYR A 357 5.33 -19.32 -9.35
C TYR A 357 5.46 -18.35 -8.19
N ARG A 358 6.67 -18.20 -7.64
CA ARG A 358 7.00 -17.18 -6.63
C ARG A 358 7.97 -16.17 -7.21
N PHE A 359 7.90 -14.92 -6.76
CA PHE A 359 8.87 -13.89 -7.12
C PHE A 359 9.95 -13.74 -6.06
N LYS A 360 11.12 -13.34 -6.52
CA LYS A 360 12.29 -13.03 -5.70
C LYS A 360 13.10 -11.92 -6.34
N LEU A 361 13.94 -11.26 -5.55
CA LEU A 361 14.97 -10.38 -6.09
C LEU A 361 16.10 -11.21 -6.68
N ASP A 362 16.72 -10.66 -7.72
CA ASP A 362 17.90 -11.23 -8.34
C ASP A 362 18.74 -10.10 -8.97
N LYS A 363 19.82 -10.46 -9.68
CA LYS A 363 20.65 -9.53 -10.44
C LYS A 363 20.71 -9.92 -11.91
N ASN A 364 20.70 -8.91 -12.78
CA ASN A 364 20.93 -9.11 -14.22
C ASN A 364 22.43 -9.17 -14.54
N ASP A 365 22.80 -9.37 -15.81
CA ASP A 365 24.21 -9.49 -16.25
C ASP A 365 25.02 -8.18 -16.06
N LYS A 366 24.34 -7.05 -15.90
CA LYS A 366 24.96 -5.76 -15.58
C LYS A 366 25.16 -5.56 -14.07
N GLY A 367 24.71 -6.50 -13.25
CA GLY A 367 24.75 -6.43 -11.78
C GLY A 367 23.64 -5.56 -11.18
N GLU A 368 22.69 -5.09 -11.98
CA GLU A 368 21.54 -4.29 -11.54
C GLU A 368 20.50 -5.20 -10.88
N GLN A 369 19.82 -4.71 -9.85
CA GLN A 369 18.78 -5.48 -9.16
C GLN A 369 17.53 -5.60 -10.04
N THR A 370 16.90 -6.77 -10.06
CA THR A 370 15.69 -7.04 -10.83
C THR A 370 14.77 -8.01 -10.07
N ILE A 371 13.61 -8.31 -10.64
CA ILE A 371 12.71 -9.36 -10.15
C ILE A 371 12.91 -10.61 -11.00
N ALA A 372 13.02 -11.76 -10.36
CA ALA A 372 12.99 -13.08 -10.99
C ALA A 372 11.78 -13.88 -10.51
N TYR A 373 11.55 -15.03 -11.14
CA TYR A 373 10.56 -16.01 -10.67
C TYR A 373 11.22 -17.36 -10.41
N GLU A 374 10.60 -18.14 -9.53
CA GLU A 374 10.86 -19.56 -9.33
C GLU A 374 9.56 -20.34 -9.54
N GLN A 375 9.62 -21.46 -10.25
CA GLN A 375 8.49 -22.38 -10.33
C GLN A 375 8.41 -23.21 -9.05
N ILE A 376 7.25 -23.26 -8.42
CA ILE A 376 7.01 -24.07 -7.23
C ILE A 376 6.61 -25.47 -7.68
N GLY A 377 7.49 -26.44 -7.39
CA GLY A 377 7.28 -27.82 -7.82
C GLY A 377 7.26 -27.98 -9.34
N SER A 378 6.70 -29.10 -9.80
CA SER A 378 6.49 -29.36 -11.22
C SER A 378 5.05 -29.07 -11.61
N PRO A 379 4.77 -28.68 -12.88
CA PRO A 379 3.41 -28.58 -13.39
C PRO A 379 2.59 -29.84 -13.08
N THR A 380 1.39 -29.67 -12.54
CA THR A 380 0.44 -30.77 -12.41
C THR A 380 -0.39 -30.82 -13.68
N ASN A 381 -0.41 -31.98 -14.35
CA ASN A 381 -1.19 -32.19 -15.57
C ASN A 381 -2.11 -33.39 -15.37
N LYS A 382 -3.41 -33.19 -15.60
CA LYS A 382 -4.40 -34.26 -15.63
C LYS A 382 -5.01 -34.30 -17.02
N GLN A 383 -4.73 -35.38 -17.73
CA GLN A 383 -5.29 -35.61 -19.06
C GLN A 383 -6.42 -36.63 -18.98
N TYR A 384 -7.49 -36.37 -19.71
CA TYR A 384 -8.59 -37.32 -19.88
C TYR A 384 -9.24 -37.12 -21.25
N THR A 385 -10.21 -38.00 -21.55
CA THR A 385 -10.90 -38.01 -22.83
C THR A 385 -12.39 -38.02 -22.59
N GLU A 386 -13.11 -37.24 -23.39
CA GLU A 386 -14.56 -37.30 -23.48
C GLU A 386 -14.97 -37.91 -24.82
N LYS A 387 -16.06 -38.67 -24.82
CA LYS A 387 -16.62 -39.28 -26.04
C LYS A 387 -18.11 -38.97 -26.15
N THR A 388 -18.54 -38.52 -27.33
CA THR A 388 -19.95 -38.37 -27.68
C THR A 388 -20.48 -39.56 -28.47
N GLN A 389 -19.60 -40.47 -28.90
CA GLN A 389 -19.91 -41.70 -29.61
C GLN A 389 -19.12 -42.87 -29.01
N ASP A 390 -19.55 -44.10 -29.28
CA ASP A 390 -18.84 -45.28 -28.81
C ASP A 390 -17.68 -45.62 -29.76
N VAL A 391 -16.48 -45.22 -29.36
CA VAL A 391 -15.23 -45.34 -30.16
C VAL A 391 -14.30 -46.36 -29.51
N SER A 392 -13.58 -47.14 -30.33
CA SER A 392 -12.68 -48.18 -29.85
C SER A 392 -11.52 -47.61 -29.01
N PHE A 393 -11.12 -48.37 -27.98
CA PHE A 393 -10.07 -47.96 -27.05
C PHE A 393 -8.70 -47.73 -27.72
N GLU A 394 -8.41 -48.47 -28.79
CA GLU A 394 -7.15 -48.33 -29.54
C GLU A 394 -7.08 -47.01 -30.35
N ILE A 395 -8.22 -46.55 -30.89
CA ILE A 395 -8.29 -45.22 -31.53
C ILE A 395 -8.07 -44.12 -30.48
N ILE A 396 -8.67 -44.27 -29.29
CA ILE A 396 -8.51 -43.32 -28.18
C ILE A 396 -7.05 -43.22 -27.73
N LYS A 397 -6.34 -44.34 -27.58
CA LYS A 397 -4.91 -44.35 -27.22
C LYS A 397 -4.05 -43.59 -28.24
N GLY A 398 -4.25 -43.85 -29.53
CA GLY A 398 -3.47 -43.18 -30.59
C GLY A 398 -3.69 -41.66 -30.58
N LEU A 399 -4.93 -41.25 -30.35
CA LEU A 399 -5.33 -39.85 -30.23
C LEU A 399 -4.71 -39.16 -28.99
N LEU A 400 -4.70 -39.84 -27.84
CA LEU A 400 -4.11 -39.32 -26.60
C LEU A 400 -2.62 -39.05 -26.72
N ILE A 401 -1.85 -39.94 -27.36
CA ILE A 401 -0.40 -39.76 -27.53
C ILE A 401 -0.09 -38.50 -28.34
N ALA A 402 -0.86 -38.25 -29.40
CA ALA A 402 -0.66 -37.09 -30.26
C ALA A 402 -0.98 -35.76 -29.54
N THR A 403 -1.98 -35.73 -28.67
CA THR A 403 -2.36 -34.52 -27.92
C THR A 403 -1.51 -34.32 -26.66
N LEU A 404 -1.03 -35.39 -26.02
CA LEU A 404 -0.22 -35.31 -24.80
C LEU A 404 1.07 -34.52 -25.02
N GLY A 405 1.79 -34.77 -26.12
CA GLY A 405 3.03 -34.06 -26.43
C GLY A 405 2.83 -32.55 -26.58
N PHE A 406 1.83 -32.14 -27.36
CA PHE A 406 1.52 -30.71 -27.58
C PHE A 406 1.14 -30.01 -26.28
N VAL A 407 0.30 -30.64 -25.46
CA VAL A 407 -0.19 -30.06 -24.21
C VAL A 407 0.93 -29.95 -23.17
N LEU A 408 1.78 -30.99 -23.04
CA LEU A 408 2.89 -30.97 -22.10
C LEU A 408 3.93 -29.88 -22.42
N GLU A 409 4.12 -29.54 -23.70
CA GLU A 409 4.99 -28.42 -24.10
C GLU A 409 4.31 -27.05 -23.96
N LEU A 410 3.07 -26.93 -24.42
CA LEU A 410 2.40 -25.64 -24.51
C LEU A 410 2.13 -25.04 -23.12
N VAL A 411 1.57 -25.84 -22.20
CA VAL A 411 0.87 -25.29 -21.03
C VAL A 411 1.80 -24.85 -19.90
N PRO A 412 2.90 -25.57 -19.56
CA PRO A 412 3.93 -25.02 -18.68
C PRO A 412 4.50 -23.69 -19.19
N GLY A 413 4.61 -23.55 -20.52
CA GLY A 413 5.04 -22.31 -21.17
C GLY A 413 4.07 -21.14 -21.01
N ILE A 414 2.77 -21.38 -20.77
CA ILE A 414 1.81 -20.32 -20.46
C ILE A 414 2.06 -19.78 -19.05
N GLY A 415 2.29 -20.66 -18.08
CA GLY A 415 2.57 -20.26 -16.70
C GLY A 415 3.81 -19.38 -16.59
N SER A 416 4.90 -19.81 -17.21
CA SER A 416 6.15 -19.03 -17.21
C SER A 416 5.97 -17.71 -17.97
N PHE A 417 5.29 -17.72 -19.13
CA PHE A 417 4.94 -16.50 -19.86
C PHE A 417 4.23 -15.48 -18.96
N LEU A 418 3.23 -15.91 -18.20
CA LEU A 418 2.43 -15.01 -17.35
C LEU A 418 3.23 -14.48 -16.15
N ALA A 419 4.08 -15.32 -15.54
CA ALA A 419 5.00 -14.87 -14.49
C ALA A 419 5.98 -13.80 -15.03
N VAL A 420 6.58 -14.05 -16.19
CA VAL A 420 7.47 -13.10 -16.86
C VAL A 420 6.74 -11.82 -17.27
N ALA A 421 5.54 -11.93 -17.81
CA ALA A 421 4.73 -10.78 -18.20
C ALA A 421 4.44 -9.87 -17.00
N LEU A 422 4.12 -10.46 -15.85
CA LEU A 422 3.89 -9.70 -14.62
C LEU A 422 5.16 -8.98 -14.16
N ILE A 423 6.29 -9.67 -14.16
CA ILE A 423 7.59 -9.08 -13.81
C ILE A 423 7.94 -7.96 -14.79
N GLY A 424 7.93 -8.24 -16.09
CA GLY A 424 8.32 -7.29 -17.13
C GLY A 424 7.45 -6.04 -17.11
N GLY A 425 6.13 -6.20 -17.02
CA GLY A 425 5.24 -5.06 -16.91
C GLY A 425 5.44 -4.26 -15.63
N THR A 426 5.79 -4.91 -14.52
CA THR A 426 6.16 -4.21 -13.28
C THR A 426 7.48 -3.44 -13.44
N LEU A 427 8.46 -3.99 -14.16
CA LEU A 427 9.79 -3.36 -14.34
C LEU A 427 9.79 -2.22 -15.36
N VAL A 428 9.02 -2.32 -16.45
CA VAL A 428 9.07 -1.36 -17.57
C VAL A 428 7.82 -0.49 -17.70
N GLY A 429 6.77 -0.80 -16.95
CA GLY A 429 5.49 -0.09 -16.96
C GLY A 429 4.72 -0.22 -18.27
N SER A 430 5.21 -0.97 -19.25
CA SER A 430 4.69 -0.92 -20.61
C SER A 430 4.56 -2.28 -21.23
N ILE A 431 3.31 -2.63 -21.55
CA ILE A 431 2.98 -3.89 -22.20
C ILE A 431 3.57 -4.02 -23.61
N SER A 432 3.88 -2.89 -24.27
CA SER A 432 4.45 -2.90 -25.63
C SER A 432 5.88 -3.41 -25.69
N LEU A 433 6.63 -3.37 -24.59
CA LEU A 433 8.00 -3.90 -24.53
C LEU A 433 8.04 -5.37 -24.10
N ILE A 434 6.91 -5.90 -23.60
CA ILE A 434 6.82 -7.25 -23.06
C ILE A 434 7.08 -8.36 -24.11
N PRO A 435 6.65 -8.28 -25.38
CA PRO A 435 6.93 -9.35 -26.35
C PRO A 435 8.45 -9.59 -26.54
N ASN A 436 9.22 -8.53 -26.76
CA ASN A 436 10.69 -8.60 -26.89
C ASN A 436 11.34 -9.12 -25.61
N PHE A 437 10.75 -8.77 -24.47
CA PHE A 437 11.20 -9.18 -23.16
C PHE A 437 10.97 -10.67 -22.91
N ILE A 438 9.80 -11.19 -23.27
CA ILE A 438 9.39 -12.57 -23.00
C ILE A 438 10.16 -13.56 -23.84
N GLU A 439 10.33 -13.28 -25.14
CA GLU A 439 11.07 -14.19 -26.03
C GLU A 439 12.52 -14.41 -25.55
N ASN A 440 13.09 -13.39 -24.89
CA ASN A 440 14.44 -13.41 -24.38
C ASN A 440 14.51 -13.40 -22.86
N TYR A 441 13.41 -13.70 -22.15
CA TYR A 441 13.41 -13.51 -20.70
C TYR A 441 14.34 -14.50 -20.04
N ASN A 442 15.50 -13.97 -19.70
CA ASN A 442 16.46 -14.51 -18.77
C ASN A 442 16.69 -13.40 -17.73
N VAL A 443 16.85 -13.78 -16.47
CA VAL A 443 17.16 -12.82 -15.40
C VAL A 443 18.36 -11.93 -15.77
N ASN A 444 19.30 -12.52 -16.51
CA ASN A 444 20.47 -11.89 -17.10
C ASN A 444 20.17 -10.66 -17.97
N THR A 445 19.05 -10.66 -18.71
CA THR A 445 18.65 -9.55 -19.59
C THR A 445 17.50 -8.74 -19.01
N ALA A 446 17.10 -9.00 -17.77
CA ALA A 446 16.00 -8.32 -17.15
C ALA A 446 16.32 -6.83 -16.89
N PRO A 447 15.40 -5.89 -17.18
CA PRO A 447 15.56 -4.49 -16.80
C PRO A 447 15.77 -4.35 -15.30
N SER A 448 16.50 -3.30 -14.94
CA SER A 448 16.59 -2.87 -13.54
C SER A 448 15.20 -2.56 -12.98
N ILE A 449 14.99 -2.87 -11.70
CA ILE A 449 13.81 -2.45 -10.95
C ILE A 449 13.76 -0.95 -10.71
N ASP A 450 14.88 -0.24 -10.84
CA ASP A 450 14.98 1.19 -10.53
C ASP A 450 13.93 2.01 -11.27
N LEU A 451 13.67 1.71 -12.55
CA LEU A 451 12.66 2.43 -13.33
C LEU A 451 11.25 2.26 -12.74
N SER A 452 10.93 1.08 -12.21
CA SER A 452 9.67 0.83 -11.53
C SER A 452 9.57 1.65 -10.25
N LEU A 453 10.63 1.64 -9.42
CA LEU A 453 10.67 2.38 -8.17
C LEU A 453 10.61 3.90 -8.41
N GLU A 454 11.29 4.39 -9.45
CA GLU A 454 11.30 5.79 -9.89
C GLU A 454 9.94 6.27 -10.43
N ASN A 455 9.05 5.38 -10.82
CA ASN A 455 7.71 5.73 -11.34
C ASN A 455 6.56 5.25 -10.43
N SER A 456 6.87 4.78 -9.22
CA SER A 456 5.87 4.31 -8.27
C SER A 456 6.18 4.79 -6.85
N VAL A 457 7.25 4.28 -6.26
CA VAL A 457 7.62 4.56 -4.86
C VAL A 457 8.10 6.00 -4.69
N SER A 458 8.91 6.51 -5.62
CA SER A 458 9.46 7.87 -5.61
C SER A 458 8.40 8.99 -5.69
N GLU A 459 7.19 8.68 -6.20
CA GLU A 459 6.08 9.63 -6.24
C GLU A 459 5.58 9.99 -4.83
N ILE A 460 6.07 9.30 -3.81
CA ILE A 460 5.81 9.52 -2.38
C ILE A 460 7.15 9.64 -1.66
N THR A 461 7.40 10.79 -1.03
CA THR A 461 8.64 11.07 -0.29
C THR A 461 8.35 11.28 1.19
N TRP A 462 8.88 10.44 2.07
CA TRP A 462 8.60 10.52 3.52
C TRP A 462 9.32 11.67 4.24
N ASN A 463 10.47 12.12 3.75
CA ASN A 463 11.24 13.13 4.50
C ASN A 463 12.08 14.06 3.61
N SER A 464 11.51 14.46 2.47
CA SER A 464 12.09 15.34 1.43
C SER A 464 13.32 14.80 0.66
N SER A 465 14.00 13.75 1.13
CA SER A 465 15.23 13.27 0.49
C SER A 465 15.48 11.77 0.62
N ASP A 466 14.50 10.98 1.06
CA ASP A 466 14.74 9.57 1.33
C ASP A 466 14.65 8.74 0.04
N ILE A 467 15.67 7.92 -0.21
CA ILE A 467 15.64 6.89 -1.26
C ILE A 467 15.15 5.59 -0.64
N PHE A 468 14.19 4.96 -1.30
CA PHE A 468 13.75 3.60 -0.98
C PHE A 468 14.69 2.57 -1.62
N ASN A 469 15.51 1.92 -0.80
CA ASN A 469 16.39 0.85 -1.23
C ASN A 469 15.69 -0.50 -1.06
N LEU A 470 15.31 -1.10 -2.19
CA LEU A 470 14.57 -2.35 -2.22
C LEU A 470 15.44 -3.54 -1.75
N ASN A 471 14.93 -4.30 -0.80
CA ASN A 471 15.55 -5.51 -0.27
C ASN A 471 14.62 -6.72 -0.20
N TYR A 472 13.34 -6.54 -0.59
CA TYR A 472 12.34 -7.59 -0.58
C TYR A 472 11.36 -7.41 -1.74
N VAL A 473 11.02 -8.51 -2.42
CA VAL A 473 9.87 -8.59 -3.33
C VAL A 473 9.19 -9.94 -3.14
N ALA A 474 7.87 -9.93 -2.99
CA ALA A 474 7.06 -11.13 -3.05
C ALA A 474 5.62 -10.79 -3.40
N LEU A 475 4.85 -11.81 -3.80
CA LEU A 475 3.41 -11.72 -3.65
C LEU A 475 3.07 -11.91 -2.17
N ALA A 476 2.04 -11.23 -1.69
CA ALA A 476 1.48 -11.43 -0.35
C ALA A 476 -0.05 -11.27 -0.37
N GLY A 477 -0.68 -11.63 -1.50
CA GLY A 477 -1.93 -11.03 -1.97
C GLY A 477 -1.56 -9.97 -3.01
N PRO A 478 -1.41 -8.68 -2.62
CA PRO A 478 -0.76 -7.67 -3.46
C PRO A 478 0.70 -8.02 -3.75
N LEU A 479 1.32 -7.33 -4.72
CA LEU A 479 2.77 -7.31 -4.85
C LEU A 479 3.31 -6.44 -3.71
N GLN A 480 4.12 -7.05 -2.87
CA GLN A 480 4.73 -6.43 -1.72
C GLN A 480 6.21 -6.21 -2.00
N LEU A 481 6.59 -4.92 -2.01
CA LEU A 481 7.95 -4.45 -2.04
C LEU A 481 8.35 -4.06 -0.62
N GLY A 482 9.56 -4.42 -0.20
CA GLY A 482 10.11 -4.00 1.08
C GLY A 482 11.50 -3.43 0.90
N GLY A 483 11.85 -2.47 1.74
CA GLY A 483 13.12 -1.78 1.64
C GLY A 483 13.49 -0.99 2.88
N THR A 484 14.60 -0.26 2.77
CA THR A 484 15.07 0.71 3.76
C THR A 484 15.01 2.11 3.20
N LEU A 485 14.58 3.06 4.04
CA LEU A 485 14.66 4.47 3.74
C LEU A 485 16.05 4.96 4.13
N GLN A 486 16.78 5.48 3.15
CA GLN A 486 18.06 6.14 3.40
C GLN A 486 17.94 7.62 3.06
N VAL A 487 18.28 8.47 4.03
CA VAL A 487 18.42 9.91 3.83
C VAL A 487 19.52 10.12 2.78
N GLN A 488 19.21 10.81 1.68
CA GLN A 488 20.29 11.34 0.84
C GLN A 488 21.11 12.32 1.67
N ASN A 489 22.34 11.93 2.00
CA ASN A 489 23.37 12.89 2.37
C ASN A 489 23.57 13.79 1.15
N THR A 490 23.04 15.01 1.23
CA THR A 490 23.22 16.06 0.22
C THR A 490 24.57 16.72 0.38
#